data_AF-A0A1E5PGH8-F1
#
_entry.id   AF-A0A1E5PGH8-F1
#
_cell.length_a   1.000
_cell.length_b   1.000
_cell.length_c   1.000
_cell.angle_alpha   90.00
_cell.angle_beta   90.00
_cell.angle_gamma   90.00
#
_symmetry.space_group_name_H-M   'P 1'
#
loop_
_entity.id
_entity.type
_entity.pdbx_description
1 polymer ?
#
loop_
_entity_poly.entity_id
_entity_poly.type
_entity_poly.pdbx_seq_one_letter_code
_entity_poly.pdbx_strand_id
1 'polypeptide(L)'
;MYKRLPILVLCLTVACLGTSACDDSGDNRPGTPAPATSANGAPSKTTREATPAGSSADRAEPRQLTGVLAKLYLKTVRDHYPDMAHISDEALLIHGNAFCAAQGVALADQAKKTMKELGTTSKQTARIMGSAHGYCR
;
A
#
# COMPACT_ATOMS: atom_id res chain seq x y z
N MET A 1 13.30 18.31 -42.33
CA MET A 1 11.91 18.37 -42.84
C MET A 1 11.56 17.07 -43.57
N TYR A 2 10.97 16.10 -42.87
CA TYR A 2 10.20 14.95 -43.40
C TYR A 2 9.33 14.52 -42.20
N LYS A 3 8.07 14.92 -41.99
CA LYS A 3 6.82 14.85 -42.78
C LYS A 3 6.35 13.40 -42.99
N ARG A 4 5.64 12.85 -41.99
CA ARG A 4 4.20 12.47 -42.00
C ARG A 4 3.90 11.26 -41.09
N LEU A 5 3.08 11.47 -40.06
CA LEU A 5 2.11 10.47 -39.57
C LEU A 5 0.88 10.51 -40.50
N PRO A 6 0.20 9.37 -40.73
CA PRO A 6 -1.12 9.16 -40.10
C PRO A 6 -1.44 7.69 -39.75
N ILE A 7 -1.98 7.42 -38.55
CA ILE A 7 -3.38 7.05 -38.23
C ILE A 7 -3.87 5.72 -38.83
N LEU A 8 -4.11 4.72 -37.96
CA LEU A 8 -5.16 3.67 -38.01
C LEU A 8 -5.29 3.13 -36.56
N VAL A 9 -6.25 3.56 -35.73
CA VAL A 9 -7.64 3.04 -35.61
C VAL A 9 -7.70 1.52 -35.45
N LEU A 10 -7.85 1.04 -34.20
CA LEU A 10 -8.40 -0.29 -33.81
C LEU A 10 -8.29 -0.38 -32.27
N CYS A 11 -9.29 -0.63 -31.42
CA CYS A 11 -10.71 -0.89 -31.54
C CYS A 11 -11.35 -0.53 -30.19
N LEU A 12 -12.47 0.22 -30.23
CA LEU A 12 -13.43 0.31 -29.13
C LEU A 12 -14.09 -1.07 -28.97
N THR A 13 -14.08 -1.66 -27.78
CA THR A 13 -15.11 -2.65 -27.41
C THR A 13 -15.71 -2.26 -26.07
N VAL A 14 -16.94 -1.79 -26.17
CA VAL A 14 -17.91 -1.65 -25.09
C VAL A 14 -18.39 -3.06 -24.74
N ALA A 15 -18.30 -3.45 -23.48
CA ALA A 15 -19.09 -4.54 -22.92
C ALA A 15 -19.83 -4.00 -21.69
N CYS A 16 -21.10 -3.65 -21.90
CA CYS A 16 -22.07 -3.43 -20.85
C CYS A 16 -22.51 -4.78 -20.24
N LEU A 17 -22.91 -4.72 -18.97
CA LEU A 17 -23.85 -5.59 -18.25
C LEU A 17 -23.32 -6.96 -17.76
N GLY A 18 -23.17 -7.04 -16.44
CA GLY A 18 -23.08 -8.29 -15.68
C GLY A 18 -23.58 -8.05 -14.25
N THR A 19 -24.89 -7.91 -14.08
CA THR A 19 -25.56 -7.98 -12.77
C THR A 19 -25.67 -9.44 -12.37
N SER A 20 -24.85 -9.92 -11.43
CA SER A 20 -25.12 -11.18 -10.74
C SER A 20 -25.91 -10.88 -9.47
N ALA A 21 -27.22 -11.07 -9.57
CA ALA A 21 -28.06 -11.31 -8.40
C ALA A 21 -27.63 -12.65 -7.78
N CYS A 22 -27.12 -12.62 -6.55
CA CYS A 22 -27.19 -13.77 -5.66
C CYS A 22 -28.37 -13.50 -4.74
N ASP A 23 -29.51 -14.00 -5.19
CA ASP A 23 -30.69 -14.30 -4.38
C ASP A 23 -30.25 -15.34 -3.33
N ASP A 24 -30.24 -14.95 -2.06
CA ASP A 24 -30.30 -15.91 -0.96
C ASP A 24 -31.50 -15.55 -0.09
N SER A 25 -32.50 -16.40 -0.24
CA SER A 25 -33.79 -16.40 0.41
C SER A 25 -33.61 -16.65 1.90
N GLY A 26 -33.96 -15.65 2.72
CA GLY A 26 -33.91 -15.72 4.17
C GLY A 26 -35.03 -14.91 4.80
N ASP A 27 -36.26 -15.38 4.61
CA ASP A 27 -37.43 -14.95 5.37
C ASP A 27 -37.18 -15.20 6.86
N ASN A 28 -37.37 -14.20 7.73
CA ASN A 28 -37.99 -14.33 9.07
C ASN A 28 -38.03 -12.98 9.84
N ARG A 29 -39.19 -12.33 9.68
CA ARG A 29 -39.99 -11.53 10.65
C ARG A 29 -39.45 -10.24 11.32
N PRO A 30 -40.31 -9.19 11.39
CA PRO A 30 -40.08 -7.98 12.19
C PRO A 30 -40.57 -8.11 13.65
N GLY A 31 -39.89 -7.40 14.55
CA GLY A 31 -40.45 -6.64 15.69
C GLY A 31 -41.35 -7.33 16.73
N THR A 32 -40.80 -7.46 17.95
CA THR A 32 -41.34 -7.50 19.33
C THR A 32 -42.85 -7.17 19.55
N PRO A 33 -43.59 -7.79 20.51
CA PRO A 33 -43.28 -7.75 21.96
C PRO A 33 -43.55 -9.05 22.79
N ALA A 34 -43.08 -9.04 24.04
CA ALA A 34 -43.12 -10.06 25.13
C ALA A 34 -44.55 -10.47 25.59
N PRO A 35 -44.80 -11.29 26.65
CA PRO A 35 -43.91 -12.07 27.57
C PRO A 35 -44.36 -13.54 27.81
N ALA A 36 -43.51 -14.39 28.43
CA ALA A 36 -43.91 -15.45 29.39
C ALA A 36 -42.74 -16.40 29.78
N THR A 37 -42.42 -16.43 31.08
CA THR A 37 -42.03 -17.55 31.96
C THR A 37 -41.12 -18.71 31.49
N SER A 38 -40.02 -18.84 32.26
CA SER A 38 -39.43 -20.05 32.88
C SER A 38 -38.71 -21.11 32.04
N ALA A 39 -37.41 -21.24 32.38
CA ALA A 39 -36.73 -22.44 32.91
C ALA A 39 -35.52 -22.97 32.12
N ASN A 40 -34.45 -23.19 32.90
CA ASN A 40 -33.28 -24.07 32.68
C ASN A 40 -32.38 -23.73 31.48
N GLY A 41 -31.06 -23.59 31.57
CA GLY A 41 -30.10 -24.19 32.48
C GLY A 41 -29.02 -24.91 31.64
N ALA A 42 -27.78 -24.41 31.71
CA ALA A 42 -26.51 -24.93 31.17
C ALA A 42 -26.07 -24.52 29.73
N PRO A 43 -24.85 -23.95 29.58
CA PRO A 43 -24.09 -24.01 28.34
C PRO A 43 -23.00 -25.09 28.43
N SER A 44 -23.08 -26.09 27.56
CA SER A 44 -22.01 -27.10 27.38
C SER A 44 -20.83 -26.48 26.64
N LYS A 45 -19.70 -26.42 27.34
CA LYS A 45 -18.36 -26.19 26.79
C LYS A 45 -18.03 -27.28 25.77
N THR A 46 -17.62 -26.89 24.57
CA THR A 46 -16.72 -27.73 23.75
C THR A 46 -15.52 -26.90 23.34
N THR A 47 -14.38 -27.37 23.80
CA THR A 47 -13.06 -26.77 23.73
C THR A 47 -12.54 -26.79 22.29
N ARG A 48 -12.08 -25.63 21.84
CA ARG A 48 -11.23 -25.49 20.65
C ARG A 48 -9.89 -26.16 20.90
N GLU A 49 -9.46 -27.00 19.98
CA GLU A 49 -8.04 -27.27 19.79
C GLU A 49 -7.72 -27.12 18.31
N ALA A 50 -7.56 -25.87 17.89
CA ALA A 50 -6.94 -25.54 16.62
C ALA A 50 -5.47 -25.28 16.91
N THR A 51 -4.64 -26.27 16.61
CA THR A 51 -3.17 -26.13 16.55
C THR A 51 -2.84 -25.00 15.57
N PRO A 52 -2.19 -23.90 15.99
CA PRO A 52 -1.67 -22.95 15.03
C PRO A 52 -0.44 -23.61 14.41
N ALA A 53 -0.57 -24.07 13.17
CA ALA A 53 0.57 -24.34 12.32
C ALA A 53 1.36 -23.03 12.22
N GLY A 54 2.42 -22.93 13.00
CA GLY A 54 3.35 -21.81 12.99
C GLY A 54 3.94 -21.71 11.59
N SER A 55 3.34 -20.85 10.76
CA SER A 55 3.99 -20.35 9.57
C SER A 55 5.22 -19.60 10.06
N SER A 56 6.39 -20.20 9.87
CA SER A 56 7.68 -19.51 9.94
C SER A 56 7.70 -18.50 8.80
N ALA A 57 7.00 -17.39 8.98
CA ALA A 57 7.29 -16.16 8.30
C ALA A 57 8.71 -15.79 8.75
N ASP A 58 9.67 -16.20 7.92
CA ASP A 58 11.02 -15.66 7.92
C ASP A 58 10.85 -14.14 8.06
N ARG A 59 11.21 -13.59 9.23
CA ARG A 59 11.05 -12.16 9.48
C ARG A 59 12.10 -11.47 8.64
N ALA A 60 11.78 -11.24 7.38
CA ALA A 60 12.58 -10.43 6.49
C ALA A 60 12.69 -9.06 7.15
N GLU A 61 13.88 -8.76 7.64
CA GLU A 61 14.19 -7.45 8.22
C GLU A 61 13.77 -6.36 7.21
N PRO A 62 13.11 -5.30 7.67
CA PRO A 62 12.64 -4.25 6.78
C PRO A 62 13.82 -3.65 6.00
N ARG A 63 13.67 -3.59 4.68
CA ARG A 63 14.67 -3.03 3.76
C ARG A 63 14.97 -1.58 4.15
N GLN A 64 16.23 -1.26 4.41
CA GLN A 64 16.65 0.05 4.90
C GLN A 64 17.98 0.51 4.28
N LEU A 65 18.07 1.81 4.01
CA LEU A 65 19.27 2.56 3.71
C LEU A 65 20.11 2.72 4.98
N THR A 66 21.09 1.83 5.15
CA THR A 66 22.06 1.89 6.24
C THR A 66 23.50 1.85 5.71
N GLY A 67 24.47 2.25 6.54
CA GLY A 67 25.89 2.16 6.23
C GLY A 67 26.29 2.80 4.89
N VAL A 68 26.86 1.99 4.00
CA VAL A 68 27.34 2.44 2.68
C VAL A 68 26.18 2.82 1.76
N LEU A 69 25.04 2.11 1.82
CA LEU A 69 23.88 2.37 0.97
C LEU A 69 23.26 3.74 1.28
N ALA A 70 23.18 4.12 2.56
CA ALA A 70 22.75 5.46 2.97
C ALA A 70 23.64 6.55 2.36
N LYS A 71 24.96 6.37 2.38
CA LYS A 71 25.92 7.32 1.79
C LYS A 71 25.77 7.43 0.27
N LEU A 72 25.61 6.30 -0.42
CA LEU A 72 25.42 6.28 -1.87
C LEU A 72 24.09 6.91 -2.28
N TYR A 73 23.01 6.63 -1.55
CA TYR A 73 21.72 7.26 -1.75
C TYR A 73 21.81 8.78 -1.60
N LEU A 74 22.38 9.28 -0.50
CA LEU A 74 22.52 10.72 -0.26
C LEU A 74 23.37 11.36 -1.35
N LYS A 75 24.53 10.78 -1.66
CA LYS A 75 25.40 11.26 -2.74
C LYS A 75 24.64 11.38 -4.06
N THR A 76 23.90 10.34 -4.43
CA THR A 76 23.11 10.32 -5.68
C THR A 76 22.07 11.42 -5.69
N VAL A 77 21.36 11.63 -4.57
CA VAL A 77 20.37 12.71 -4.49
C VAL A 77 21.03 14.08 -4.63
N ARG A 78 22.17 14.31 -3.98
CA ARG A 78 22.90 15.59 -4.04
C ARG A 78 23.52 15.85 -5.41
N ASP A 79 24.07 14.83 -6.05
CA ASP A 79 24.75 14.96 -7.35
C ASP A 79 23.75 15.18 -8.49
N HIS A 80 22.58 14.53 -8.45
CA HIS A 80 21.64 14.54 -9.57
C HIS A 80 20.45 15.50 -9.40
N TYR A 81 20.14 15.92 -8.18
CA TYR A 81 18.94 16.71 -7.90
C TYR A 81 19.26 17.95 -7.05
N PRO A 82 19.98 18.95 -7.61
CA PRO A 82 20.33 20.17 -6.90
C PRO A 82 19.11 20.98 -6.45
N ASP A 83 17.95 20.78 -7.08
CA ASP A 83 16.67 21.38 -6.69
C ASP A 83 16.16 20.89 -5.32
N MET A 84 16.74 19.82 -4.76
CA MET A 84 16.44 19.29 -3.44
C MET A 84 17.51 19.62 -2.39
N ALA A 85 18.46 20.52 -2.70
CA ALA A 85 19.56 20.89 -1.78
C ALA A 85 19.09 21.43 -0.42
N HIS A 86 17.91 22.02 -0.36
CA HIS A 86 17.30 22.58 0.85
C HIS A 86 16.78 21.52 1.84
N ILE A 87 16.54 20.29 1.39
CA ILE A 87 16.09 19.17 2.25
C ILE A 87 17.31 18.65 3.00
N SER A 88 17.21 18.36 4.30
CA SER A 88 18.33 17.80 5.07
C SER A 88 18.63 16.34 4.70
N ASP A 89 19.88 15.91 4.89
CA ASP A 89 20.28 14.50 4.67
C ASP A 89 19.48 13.56 5.58
N GLU A 90 19.24 13.96 6.83
CA GLU A 90 18.42 13.20 7.77
C GLU A 90 16.98 13.00 7.25
N ALA A 91 16.34 14.05 6.76
CA ALA A 91 15.00 13.97 6.20
C ALA A 91 14.97 13.08 4.95
N LEU A 92 15.97 13.20 4.06
CA LEU A 92 16.11 12.31 2.92
C LEU A 92 16.24 10.84 3.36
N LEU A 93 17.04 10.54 4.39
CA LEU A 93 17.18 9.18 4.90
C LEU A 93 15.89 8.64 5.53
N ILE A 94 15.18 9.45 6.32
CA ILE A 94 13.91 9.05 6.95
C ILE A 94 12.89 8.68 5.87
N HIS A 95 12.68 9.55 4.89
CA HIS A 95 11.71 9.32 3.82
C HIS A 95 12.17 8.24 2.83
N GLY A 96 13.47 8.17 2.53
CA GLY A 96 14.07 7.12 1.72
C GLY A 96 13.84 5.74 2.35
N ASN A 97 14.15 5.58 3.64
CA ASN A 97 13.88 4.34 4.39
C ASN A 97 12.40 3.97 4.40
N ALA A 98 11.52 4.94 4.57
CA ALA A 98 10.08 4.69 4.52
C ALA A 98 9.62 4.22 3.13
N PHE A 99 10.23 4.71 2.04
CA PHE A 99 9.99 4.15 0.70
C PHE A 99 10.54 2.73 0.54
N CYS A 100 11.65 2.40 1.18
CA CYS A 100 12.21 1.05 1.16
C CYS A 100 11.31 0.02 1.87
N ALA A 101 10.63 0.45 2.94
CA ALA A 101 9.66 -0.38 3.64
C ALA A 101 8.29 -0.44 2.95
N ALA A 102 7.91 0.59 2.19
CA ALA A 102 6.60 0.67 1.55
C ALA A 102 6.48 -0.20 0.28
N GLN A 103 5.35 -0.89 0.14
CA GLN A 103 5.03 -1.72 -1.03
C GLN A 103 3.55 -1.58 -1.42
N GLY A 104 3.24 -1.86 -2.69
CA GLY A 104 1.87 -1.84 -3.21
C GLY A 104 1.17 -0.51 -2.95
N VAL A 105 -0.05 -0.58 -2.41
CA VAL A 105 -0.90 0.60 -2.14
C VAL A 105 -0.27 1.57 -1.13
N ALA A 106 0.54 1.07 -0.19
CA ALA A 106 1.18 1.91 0.83
C ALA A 106 2.24 2.86 0.22
N LEU A 107 2.76 2.54 -0.97
CA LEU A 107 3.74 3.38 -1.67
C LEU A 107 3.14 4.73 -2.07
N ALA A 108 1.88 4.74 -2.51
CA ALA A 108 1.18 5.96 -2.90
C ALA A 108 0.94 6.88 -1.71
N ASP A 109 0.56 6.32 -0.56
CA ASP A 109 0.35 7.10 0.66
C ASP A 109 1.66 7.60 1.25
N GLN A 110 2.73 6.80 1.17
CA GLN A 110 4.07 7.23 1.54
C GLN A 110 4.58 8.38 0.65
N ALA A 111 4.24 8.37 -0.66
CA ALA A 111 4.55 9.46 -1.56
C ALA A 111 3.79 10.74 -1.20
N LYS A 112 2.48 10.65 -0.91
CA LYS A 112 1.69 11.81 -0.44
C LYS A 112 2.25 12.39 0.86
N LYS A 113 2.59 11.53 1.82
CA LYS A 113 3.20 11.94 3.09
C LYS A 113 4.52 12.68 2.86
N THR A 114 5.39 12.13 2.01
CA THR A 114 6.69 12.74 1.69
C THR A 114 6.55 14.09 0.99
N MET A 115 5.62 14.22 0.04
CA MET A 115 5.34 15.52 -0.60
C MET A 115 4.94 16.57 0.44
N LYS A 116 4.04 16.20 1.36
CA LYS A 116 3.55 17.11 2.40
C LYS A 116 4.64 17.50 3.39
N GLU A 117 5.37 16.53 3.94
CA GLU A 117 6.34 16.76 5.03
C GLU A 117 7.63 17.42 4.53
N LEU A 118 8.08 17.12 3.31
CA LEU A 118 9.28 17.72 2.73
C LEU A 118 8.99 18.97 1.89
N GLY A 119 7.72 19.33 1.66
CA GLY A 119 7.34 20.41 0.74
C GLY A 119 7.76 20.16 -0.70
N THR A 120 7.91 18.88 -1.09
CA THR A 120 8.40 18.51 -2.42
C THR A 120 7.30 18.40 -3.46
N THR A 121 7.67 18.63 -4.72
CA THR A 121 6.79 18.32 -5.86
C THR A 121 6.67 16.80 -6.08
N SER A 122 5.64 16.36 -6.82
CA SER A 122 5.50 14.95 -7.22
C SER A 122 6.74 14.43 -7.96
N LYS A 123 7.39 15.28 -8.78
CA LYS A 123 8.62 14.93 -9.51
C LYS A 123 9.78 14.68 -8.56
N GLN A 124 9.95 15.55 -7.57
CA GLN A 124 11.00 15.42 -6.54
C GLN A 124 10.76 14.18 -5.67
N THR A 125 9.53 13.97 -5.21
CA THR A 125 9.17 12.76 -4.46
C THR A 125 9.42 11.49 -5.28
N ALA A 126 9.07 11.47 -6.57
CA ALA A 126 9.35 10.32 -7.43
C ALA A 126 10.86 10.03 -7.57
N ARG A 127 11.70 11.08 -7.58
CA ARG A 127 13.17 10.95 -7.58
C ARG A 127 13.70 10.39 -6.27
N ILE A 128 13.19 10.88 -5.13
CA ILE A 128 13.52 10.36 -3.79
C ILE A 128 13.15 8.88 -3.70
N MET A 129 11.91 8.53 -4.07
CA MET A 129 11.39 7.16 -4.06
C MET A 129 12.19 6.25 -5.01
N GLY A 130 12.40 6.67 -6.26
CA GLY A 130 13.12 5.89 -7.25
C GLY A 130 14.58 5.63 -6.84
N SER A 131 15.25 6.64 -6.30
CA SER A 131 16.61 6.49 -5.77
C SER A 131 16.63 5.53 -4.58
N ALA A 132 15.72 5.67 -3.63
CA ALA A 132 15.63 4.78 -2.47
C ALA A 132 15.39 3.32 -2.88
N HIS A 133 14.44 3.06 -3.79
CA HIS A 133 14.17 1.72 -4.33
C HIS A 133 15.37 1.13 -5.09
N GLY A 134 16.20 1.97 -5.72
CA GLY A 134 17.45 1.55 -6.35
C GLY A 134 18.48 1.01 -5.37
N TYR A 135 18.51 1.50 -4.14
CA TYR A 135 19.50 1.11 -3.12
C TYR A 135 18.97 0.12 -2.08
N CYS A 136 17.65 -0.05 -1.96
CA CYS A 136 17.01 -0.95 -0.99
C CYS A 136 16.61 -2.31 -1.57
N ARG A 137 17.26 -2.72 -2.66
CA ARG A 137 16.95 -3.98 -3.35
C ARG A 137 17.55 -5.21 -2.68
#